data_AF-A0AAW1SQM2-F1
#
_entry.id   AF-A0AAW1SQM2-F1
#
_cell.length_a   1.000
_cell.length_b   1.000
_cell.length_c   1.000
_cell.angle_alpha   90.00
_cell.angle_beta   90.00
_cell.angle_gamma   90.00
#
_symmetry.space_group_name_H-M   'P 1'
#
loop_
_entity.id
_entity.type
_entity.pdbx_description
1 polymer ?
#
loop_
_entity_poly.entity_id
_entity_poly.type
_entity_poly.pdbx_seq_one_letter_code
_entity_poly.pdbx_strand_id
1 'polypeptide(L)'
;MKPLCTRRIALQLRTHHQRPILAARAETDQQQQQQQQNLTRRIAVPAAASVLIAAAGFVFLRKTLQDLAGPEAKKATLKALSAPEEAREGQVAHSDEEWHRLLEPASYRILRQAGTEMPFSSPLEREKRKGTFVCAGCGNPVYRSETKFDSGTGWPSFWNPVEKGIKQTRDGSIRFLPRTEVRCSRCEGHLGHVFNDGPPPTGLRFCMNGAAMKFKADEA
;
A
#
# COMPACT_ATOMS: atom_id res chain seq x y z
N MET A 1 58.30 14.75 -28.66
CA MET A 1 58.48 13.32 -28.95
C MET A 1 57.77 12.51 -27.86
N LYS A 2 56.76 11.70 -28.24
CA LYS A 2 56.05 10.54 -27.62
C LYS A 2 56.12 10.32 -26.07
N PRO A 3 55.04 9.80 -25.40
CA PRO A 3 54.36 8.59 -25.86
C PRO A 3 52.83 8.52 -25.74
N LEU A 4 52.21 8.16 -26.86
CA LEU A 4 50.91 7.49 -26.96
C LEU A 4 51.16 5.96 -26.84
N CYS A 5 51.09 5.37 -25.64
CA CYS A 5 51.22 3.90 -25.52
C CYS A 5 50.38 3.26 -24.39
N THR A 6 49.67 4.03 -23.56
CA THR A 6 49.01 3.45 -22.36
C THR A 6 47.49 3.25 -22.48
N ARG A 7 46.84 3.78 -23.53
CA ARG A 7 45.37 3.68 -23.68
C ARG A 7 44.84 2.36 -24.27
N ARG A 8 45.69 1.51 -24.87
CA ARG A 8 45.23 0.26 -25.51
C ARG A 8 45.10 -0.94 -24.55
N ILE A 9 45.81 -0.95 -23.43
CA ILE A 9 45.83 -2.09 -22.50
C ILE A 9 44.59 -2.13 -21.58
N ALA A 10 44.05 -0.97 -21.18
CA ALA A 10 42.92 -0.89 -20.27
C ALA A 10 41.57 -1.37 -20.85
N LEU A 11 41.43 -1.39 -22.19
CA LEU A 11 40.19 -1.82 -22.85
C LEU A 11 40.10 -3.36 -22.98
N GLN A 12 41.22 -4.08 -23.06
CA GLN A 12 41.25 -5.54 -23.16
C GLN A 12 41.03 -6.26 -21.81
N LEU A 13 41.34 -5.63 -20.68
CA LEU A 13 41.17 -6.25 -19.35
C LEU A 13 39.72 -6.21 -18.82
N ARG A 14 38.87 -5.28 -19.32
CA ARG A 14 37.45 -5.20 -18.91
C ARG A 14 36.56 -6.26 -19.56
N THR A 15 36.91 -6.75 -20.75
CA THR A 15 36.12 -7.75 -21.48
C THR A 15 36.34 -9.17 -20.96
N HIS A 16 37.49 -9.47 -20.35
CA HIS A 16 37.78 -10.79 -19.79
C HIS A 16 37.09 -11.05 -18.44
N HIS A 17 36.88 -10.02 -17.61
CA HIS A 17 36.26 -10.19 -16.29
C HIS A 17 34.72 -10.20 -16.29
N GLN A 18 34.06 -9.68 -17.33
CA GLN A 18 32.60 -9.63 -17.43
C GLN A 18 31.97 -10.89 -18.04
N ARG A 19 32.73 -11.65 -18.85
CA ARG A 19 32.26 -12.89 -19.48
C ARG A 19 31.79 -13.96 -18.48
N PRO A 20 32.51 -14.28 -17.38
CA PRO A 20 32.07 -15.34 -16.47
C PRO A 20 30.80 -14.97 -15.68
N ILE A 21 30.58 -13.69 -15.38
CA ILE A 21 29.40 -13.24 -14.61
C ILE A 21 28.13 -13.26 -15.46
N LEU A 22 28.23 -12.92 -16.74
CA LEU A 22 27.09 -12.99 -17.68
C LEU A 22 26.71 -14.43 -18.03
N ALA A 23 27.70 -15.33 -18.16
CA ALA A 23 27.45 -16.75 -18.38
C ALA A 23 26.74 -17.40 -17.17
N ALA A 24 27.19 -17.12 -15.95
CA ALA A 24 26.55 -17.64 -14.74
C ALA A 24 25.10 -17.16 -14.56
N ARG A 25 24.77 -15.93 -14.97
CA ARG A 25 23.38 -15.41 -14.95
C ARG A 25 22.48 -16.08 -15.99
N ALA A 26 23.01 -16.31 -17.20
CA ALA A 26 22.26 -17.00 -18.26
C ALA A 26 21.94 -18.46 -17.90
N GLU A 27 22.85 -19.14 -17.20
CA GLU A 27 22.63 -20.51 -16.72
C GLU A 27 21.55 -20.57 -15.62
N THR A 28 21.50 -19.61 -14.70
CA THR A 28 20.42 -19.53 -13.69
C THR A 28 19.06 -19.24 -14.31
N ASP A 29 18.99 -18.39 -15.33
CA ASP A 29 17.73 -18.07 -16.02
C ASP A 29 17.18 -19.29 -16.78
N GLN A 30 18.06 -20.05 -17.45
CA GLN A 30 17.67 -21.30 -18.11
C GLN A 30 17.17 -22.36 -17.13
N GLN A 31 17.83 -22.52 -15.96
CA GLN A 31 17.40 -23.45 -14.93
C GLN A 31 16.03 -23.07 -14.34
N GLN A 32 15.80 -21.78 -14.05
CA GLN A 32 14.51 -21.31 -13.57
C GLN A 32 13.39 -21.50 -14.60
N GLN A 33 13.67 -21.26 -15.88
CA GLN A 33 12.68 -21.43 -16.94
C GLN A 33 12.32 -22.91 -17.15
N GLN A 34 13.29 -23.83 -17.05
CA GLN A 34 13.02 -25.27 -17.08
C GLN A 34 12.23 -25.75 -15.86
N GLN A 35 12.52 -25.23 -14.67
CA GLN A 35 11.78 -25.56 -13.45
C GLN A 35 10.32 -25.12 -13.54
N GLN A 36 10.07 -23.93 -14.10
CA GLN A 36 8.72 -23.41 -14.31
C GLN A 36 7.94 -24.19 -15.38
N GLN A 37 8.61 -24.64 -16.45
CA GLN A 37 8.01 -25.53 -17.47
C GLN A 37 7.66 -26.92 -16.92
N ASN A 38 8.47 -27.45 -16.00
CA ASN A 38 8.19 -28.73 -15.35
C ASN A 38 7.02 -28.63 -14.34
N LEU A 39 6.87 -27.48 -13.67
CA LEU A 39 5.72 -27.21 -12.80
C LEU A 39 4.42 -27.09 -13.58
N THR A 40 4.40 -26.42 -14.75
CA THR A 40 3.19 -26.28 -15.57
C THR A 40 2.76 -27.59 -16.22
N ARG A 41 3.70 -28.50 -16.53
CA ARG A 41 3.37 -29.85 -17.03
C ARG A 41 2.70 -30.76 -15.99
N ARG A 42 2.90 -30.51 -14.68
CA ARG A 42 2.28 -31.31 -13.61
C ARG A 42 0.84 -30.90 -13.27
N ILE A 43 0.37 -29.75 -13.77
CA ILE A 43 -0.98 -29.19 -13.48
C ILE A 43 -1.84 -29.14 -14.76
N ALA A 44 -1.53 -29.97 -15.76
CA ALA A 44 -2.37 -30.14 -16.93
C ALA A 44 -3.55 -31.09 -16.58
N VAL A 45 -4.61 -30.54 -15.98
CA VAL A 45 -5.91 -31.22 -15.87
C VAL A 45 -6.65 -31.03 -17.20
N PRO A 46 -7.16 -32.09 -17.86
CA PRO A 46 -7.90 -31.93 -19.11
C PRO A 46 -9.26 -31.28 -18.83
N ALA A 47 -9.40 -30.02 -19.22
CA ALA A 47 -10.67 -29.30 -19.26
C ALA A 47 -11.47 -29.69 -20.51
N ALA A 48 -12.06 -30.88 -20.52
CA ALA A 48 -13.06 -31.25 -21.53
C ALA A 48 -13.85 -32.51 -21.09
N ALA A 49 -14.94 -32.32 -20.35
CA ALA A 49 -16.18 -33.12 -20.39
C ALA A 49 -17.03 -32.89 -19.13
N SER A 50 -17.74 -31.76 -19.03
CA SER A 50 -18.87 -31.59 -18.06
C SER A 50 -19.79 -30.40 -18.41
N VAL A 51 -19.87 -29.96 -19.67
CA VAL A 51 -20.61 -28.71 -20.02
C VAL A 51 -22.06 -28.93 -20.50
N LEU A 52 -22.59 -30.16 -20.58
CA LEU A 52 -23.93 -30.38 -21.18
C LEU A 52 -24.99 -31.07 -20.31
N ILE A 53 -24.81 -31.17 -18.99
CA ILE A 53 -25.91 -31.56 -18.07
C ILE A 53 -25.89 -30.66 -16.83
N ALA A 54 -26.16 -29.36 -16.99
CA ALA A 54 -26.40 -28.49 -15.84
C ALA A 54 -27.22 -27.22 -16.15
N ALA A 55 -27.40 -26.82 -17.41
CA ALA A 55 -28.10 -25.55 -17.69
C ALA A 55 -29.61 -25.60 -17.43
N ALA A 56 -30.29 -26.73 -17.71
CA ALA A 56 -31.74 -26.85 -17.48
C ALA A 56 -32.09 -27.14 -16.00
N GLY A 57 -31.31 -27.98 -15.33
CA GLY A 57 -31.50 -28.31 -13.91
C GLY A 57 -31.20 -27.14 -12.97
N PHE A 58 -30.22 -26.30 -13.29
CA PHE A 58 -29.84 -25.16 -12.44
C PHE A 58 -30.84 -24.00 -12.51
N VAL A 59 -31.52 -23.82 -13.65
CA VAL A 59 -32.60 -22.83 -13.79
C VAL A 59 -33.88 -23.31 -13.08
N PHE A 60 -34.23 -24.59 -13.17
CA PHE A 60 -35.38 -25.14 -12.45
C PHE A 60 -35.14 -25.17 -10.93
N LEU A 61 -33.94 -25.54 -10.48
CA LEU A 61 -33.54 -25.52 -9.07
C LEU A 61 -33.49 -24.09 -8.49
N ARG A 62 -33.04 -23.09 -9.28
CA ARG A 62 -33.10 -21.68 -8.88
C ARG A 62 -34.53 -21.16 -8.74
N LYS A 63 -35.43 -21.55 -9.64
CA LYS A 63 -36.83 -21.10 -9.60
C LYS A 63 -37.56 -21.70 -8.39
N THR A 64 -37.33 -22.97 -8.07
CA THR A 64 -37.87 -23.59 -6.85
C THR A 64 -37.24 -23.07 -5.56
N LEU A 65 -35.95 -22.71 -5.55
CA LEU A 65 -35.30 -22.15 -4.35
C LEU A 65 -35.66 -20.68 -4.08
N GLN A 66 -35.96 -19.89 -5.13
CA GLN A 66 -36.43 -18.50 -4.98
C GLN A 66 -37.86 -18.38 -4.43
N ASP A 67 -38.66 -19.43 -4.61
CA ASP A 67 -40.06 -19.53 -4.18
C ASP A 67 -40.22 -20.15 -2.77
N LEU A 68 -39.19 -20.84 -2.24
CA LEU A 68 -39.19 -21.39 -0.88
C LEU A 68 -38.68 -20.40 0.19
N ALA A 69 -37.96 -19.35 -0.22
CA ALA A 69 -37.55 -18.28 0.68
C ALA A 69 -38.67 -17.22 0.77
N GLY A 70 -39.55 -17.41 1.75
CA GLY A 70 -40.61 -16.45 2.07
C GLY A 70 -40.07 -15.02 2.29
N PRO A 71 -40.92 -14.00 2.17
CA PRO A 71 -40.52 -12.59 2.25
C PRO A 71 -39.72 -12.24 3.52
N GLU A 72 -39.94 -12.97 4.62
CA GLU A 72 -39.15 -12.84 5.85
C GLU A 72 -37.70 -13.33 5.71
N ALA A 73 -37.45 -14.43 4.99
CA ALA A 73 -36.09 -14.93 4.76
C ALA A 73 -35.28 -13.99 3.85
N LYS A 74 -35.95 -13.36 2.87
CA LYS A 74 -35.34 -12.28 2.05
C LYS A 74 -35.06 -11.03 2.88
N LYS A 75 -35.99 -10.66 3.77
CA LYS A 75 -35.81 -9.51 4.69
C LYS A 75 -34.70 -9.76 5.72
N ALA A 76 -34.58 -10.98 6.24
CA ALA A 76 -33.50 -11.38 7.15
C ALA A 76 -32.13 -11.41 6.44
N THR A 77 -32.08 -11.91 5.21
CA THR A 77 -30.85 -11.90 4.39
C THR A 77 -30.43 -10.48 4.03
N LEU A 78 -31.37 -9.61 3.63
CA LEU A 78 -31.10 -8.19 3.38
C LEU A 78 -30.69 -7.45 4.66
N LYS A 79 -31.29 -7.76 5.82
CA LYS A 79 -30.91 -7.19 7.13
C LYS A 79 -29.52 -7.65 7.58
N ALA A 80 -29.14 -8.90 7.30
CA ALA A 80 -27.80 -9.41 7.58
C ALA A 80 -26.73 -8.80 6.66
N LEU A 81 -27.09 -8.48 5.42
CA LEU A 81 -26.21 -7.79 4.45
C LEU A 81 -26.18 -6.26 4.63
N SER A 82 -27.06 -5.69 5.45
CA SER A 82 -27.14 -4.26 5.76
C SER A 82 -26.93 -3.94 7.24
N ALA A 83 -26.52 -4.94 8.05
CA ALA A 83 -26.02 -4.67 9.38
C ALA A 83 -24.76 -3.81 9.21
N PRO A 84 -24.69 -2.60 9.81
CA PRO A 84 -23.44 -1.86 9.84
C PRO A 84 -22.43 -2.76 10.52
N GLU A 85 -21.30 -3.01 9.85
CA GLU A 85 -20.15 -3.68 10.46
C GLU A 85 -19.91 -2.97 11.79
N GLU A 86 -20.19 -3.68 12.89
CA GLU A 86 -20.23 -3.10 14.24
C GLU A 86 -18.98 -2.25 14.43
N ALA A 87 -19.18 -0.95 14.65
CA ALA A 87 -18.11 0.01 14.79
C ALA A 87 -17.10 -0.55 15.80
N ARG A 88 -15.95 -0.99 15.29
CA ARG A 88 -14.91 -1.57 16.15
C ARG A 88 -14.60 -0.54 17.21
N GLU A 89 -14.72 -0.95 18.47
CA GLU A 89 -14.64 -0.08 19.63
C GLU A 89 -13.46 0.91 19.49
N GLY A 90 -13.77 2.22 19.46
CA GLY A 90 -12.80 3.29 19.26
C GLY A 90 -12.69 3.89 17.85
N GLN A 91 -13.37 3.35 16.83
CA GLN A 91 -13.46 3.98 15.50
C GLN A 91 -14.16 5.35 15.57
N VAL A 92 -13.65 6.32 14.81
CA VAL A 92 -14.20 7.68 14.75
C VAL A 92 -14.88 7.87 13.40
N ALA A 93 -16.19 8.06 13.43
CA ALA A 93 -17.02 8.39 12.28
C ALA A 93 -17.74 9.72 12.53
N HIS A 94 -17.68 10.61 11.55
CA HIS A 94 -18.39 11.88 11.50
C HIS A 94 -19.01 12.04 10.11
N SER A 95 -20.06 12.84 10.01
CA SER A 95 -20.60 13.26 8.71
C SER A 95 -19.57 14.09 7.94
N ASP A 96 -19.81 14.28 6.63
CA ASP A 96 -18.92 15.10 5.81
C ASP A 96 -18.93 16.57 6.25
N GLU A 97 -20.11 17.09 6.59
CA GLU A 97 -20.31 18.44 7.09
C GLU A 97 -19.64 18.64 8.45
N GLU A 98 -19.70 17.64 9.33
CA GLU A 98 -18.97 17.67 10.60
C GLU A 98 -17.46 17.69 10.37
N TRP A 99 -16.93 16.86 9.46
CA TRP A 99 -15.52 16.89 9.10
C TRP A 99 -15.10 18.24 8.52
N HIS A 100 -15.92 18.86 7.67
CA HIS A 100 -15.69 20.19 7.13
C HIS A 100 -15.60 21.28 8.21
N ARG A 101 -16.32 21.12 9.34
CA ARG A 101 -16.25 22.05 10.48
C ARG A 101 -15.06 21.76 11.42
N LEU A 102 -14.70 20.48 11.57
CA LEU A 102 -13.66 20.04 12.51
C LEU A 102 -12.24 20.19 11.96
N LEU A 103 -12.08 20.14 10.64
CA LEU A 103 -10.80 20.11 9.97
C LEU A 103 -10.49 21.43 9.27
N GLU A 104 -9.23 21.84 9.33
CA GLU A 104 -8.69 22.85 8.42
C GLU A 104 -8.87 22.40 6.95
N PRO A 105 -9.11 23.31 6.00
CA PRO A 105 -9.39 22.94 4.60
C PRO A 105 -8.32 22.03 3.96
N ALA A 106 -7.04 22.28 4.26
CA ALA A 106 -5.93 21.46 3.78
C ALA A 106 -5.97 20.04 4.37
N SER A 107 -6.21 19.91 5.68
CA SER A 107 -6.35 18.63 6.35
C SER A 107 -7.57 17.86 5.86
N TYR A 108 -8.70 18.53 5.64
CA TYR A 108 -9.91 17.92 5.08
C TYR A 108 -9.65 17.33 3.69
N ARG A 109 -9.10 18.15 2.77
CA ARG A 109 -8.77 17.71 1.39
C ARG A 109 -7.86 16.48 1.39
N ILE A 110 -6.89 16.42 2.29
CA ILE A 110 -5.95 15.30 2.36
C ILE A 110 -6.61 14.10 3.02
N LEU A 111 -7.10 14.23 4.25
CA LEU A 111 -7.64 13.11 5.04
C LEU A 111 -8.89 12.48 4.43
N ARG A 112 -9.79 13.29 3.86
CA ARG A 112 -11.11 12.82 3.39
C ARG A 112 -11.17 12.62 1.88
N GLN A 113 -10.49 13.48 1.12
CA GLN A 113 -10.51 13.43 -0.35
C GLN A 113 -9.25 12.81 -0.96
N ALA A 114 -8.39 12.18 -0.13
CA ALA A 114 -7.12 11.56 -0.55
C ALA A 114 -6.21 12.50 -1.35
N GLY A 115 -6.28 13.80 -1.06
CA GLY A 115 -5.41 14.80 -1.66
C GLY A 115 -3.96 14.66 -1.20
N THR A 116 -3.05 15.26 -1.97
CA THR A 116 -1.63 15.40 -1.60
C THR A 116 -1.26 16.86 -1.47
N GLU A 117 -0.49 17.25 -0.46
CA GLU A 117 0.06 18.61 -0.32
C GLU A 117 1.28 18.81 -1.22
N MET A 118 1.63 20.06 -1.52
CA MET A 118 2.84 20.36 -2.29
C MET A 118 4.10 19.97 -1.50
N PRO A 119 5.18 19.53 -2.16
CA PRO A 119 6.44 19.25 -1.47
C PRO A 119 6.97 20.50 -0.76
N PHE A 120 7.61 20.30 0.39
CA PHE A 120 8.21 21.31 1.28
C PHE A 120 7.23 22.34 1.86
N SER A 121 5.91 22.10 1.74
CA SER A 121 4.89 23.04 2.21
C SER A 121 4.60 22.92 3.72
N SER A 122 4.69 21.71 4.28
CA SER A 122 4.41 21.51 5.71
C SER A 122 5.62 21.78 6.60
N PRO A 123 5.47 22.51 7.72
CA PRO A 123 6.54 22.67 8.70
C PRO A 123 6.93 21.34 9.36
N LEU A 124 6.04 20.34 9.37
CA LEU A 124 6.32 19.02 9.92
C LEU A 124 7.40 18.25 9.15
N GLU A 125 7.70 18.65 7.92
CA GLU A 125 8.82 18.10 7.16
C GLU A 125 10.15 18.38 7.89
N ARG A 126 10.31 19.58 8.47
CA ARG A 126 11.51 20.00 9.21
C ARG A 126 11.46 19.75 10.71
N GLU A 127 10.35 19.21 11.23
CA GLU A 127 10.20 18.92 12.66
C GLU A 127 11.18 17.81 13.09
N LYS A 128 11.95 18.08 14.15
CA LYS A 128 13.03 17.23 14.67
C LYS A 128 12.97 17.05 16.19
N ARG A 129 12.07 17.75 16.88
CA ARG A 129 11.89 17.62 18.33
C ARG A 129 11.42 16.20 18.69
N LYS A 130 11.68 15.81 19.93
CA LYS A 130 11.14 14.57 20.50
C LYS A 130 9.65 14.70 20.73
N GLY A 131 8.89 13.71 20.27
CA GLY A 131 7.44 13.75 20.32
C GLY A 131 6.73 12.73 19.45
N THR A 132 5.42 12.91 19.33
CA THR A 132 4.50 12.04 18.60
C THR A 132 3.78 12.82 17.51
N PHE A 133 3.76 12.25 16.31
CA PHE A 133 2.88 12.69 15.23
C PHE A 133 1.55 11.99 15.38
N VAL A 134 0.48 12.78 15.48
CA VAL A 134 -0.89 12.32 15.64
C VAL A 134 -1.72 12.68 14.41
N CYS A 135 -2.72 11.87 14.06
CA CYS A 135 -3.66 12.18 12.99
C CYS A 135 -4.36 13.52 13.27
N ALA A 136 -4.37 14.43 12.30
CA ALA A 136 -4.97 15.74 12.46
C ALA A 136 -6.49 15.69 12.69
N GLY A 137 -7.17 14.62 12.24
CA GLY A 137 -8.62 14.46 12.37
C GLY A 137 -9.10 13.85 13.68
N CYS A 138 -8.47 12.78 14.17
CA CYS A 138 -8.94 12.10 15.38
C CYS A 138 -7.93 12.08 16.54
N GLY A 139 -6.74 12.67 16.35
CA GLY A 139 -5.70 12.70 17.36
C GLY A 139 -5.02 11.36 17.64
N ASN A 140 -5.29 10.31 16.85
CA ASN A 140 -4.67 9.00 17.00
C ASN A 140 -3.14 9.08 16.78
N PRO A 141 -2.30 8.54 17.67
CA PRO A 141 -0.86 8.40 17.42
C PRO A 141 -0.59 7.57 16.16
N VAL A 142 0.22 8.11 15.24
CA VAL A 142 0.56 7.43 13.97
C VAL A 142 2.05 7.18 13.82
N TYR A 143 2.90 8.13 14.23
CA TYR A 143 4.36 8.00 14.15
C TYR A 143 5.04 8.62 15.37
N ARG A 144 6.22 8.10 15.70
CA ARG A 144 7.11 8.64 16.73
C ARG A 144 8.27 9.38 16.07
N SER A 145 8.75 10.45 16.71
CA SER A 145 9.87 11.25 16.19
C SER A 145 11.14 10.41 15.97
N GLU A 146 11.33 9.35 16.76
CA GLU A 146 12.44 8.39 16.66
C GLU A 146 12.51 7.68 15.31
N THR A 147 11.37 7.51 14.65
CA THR A 147 11.29 6.82 13.37
C THR A 147 11.33 7.77 12.19
N LYS A 148 11.33 9.08 12.45
CA LYS A 148 11.39 10.13 11.42
C LYS A 148 12.81 10.26 10.87
N PHE A 149 12.93 10.45 9.56
CA PHE A 149 14.21 10.73 8.91
C PHE A 149 14.03 11.73 7.76
N ASP A 150 15.14 12.31 7.31
CA ASP A 150 15.15 13.18 6.14
C ASP A 150 15.35 12.34 4.87
N SER A 151 14.33 12.29 4.03
CA SER A 151 14.36 11.59 2.75
C SER A 151 14.67 12.49 1.55
N GLY A 152 14.73 13.81 1.74
CA GLY A 152 14.85 14.78 0.64
C GLY A 152 13.64 14.84 -0.32
N THR A 153 12.51 14.20 0.03
CA THR A 153 11.33 14.15 -0.85
C THR A 153 10.44 15.39 -0.74
N GLY A 154 10.57 16.14 0.35
CA GLY A 154 9.71 17.29 0.65
C GLY A 154 8.44 16.96 1.44
N TRP A 155 8.31 15.73 1.95
CA TRP A 155 7.24 15.36 2.88
C TRP A 155 7.83 14.66 4.11
N PRO A 156 7.18 14.76 5.28
CA PRO A 156 7.54 13.96 6.46
C PRO A 156 7.70 12.47 6.12
N SER A 157 8.87 11.92 6.41
CA SER A 157 9.20 10.51 6.15
C SER A 157 9.55 9.77 7.43
N PHE A 158 9.00 8.57 7.57
CA PHE A 158 9.23 7.68 8.71
C PHE A 158 9.59 6.28 8.23
N TRP A 159 10.40 5.53 8.99
CA TRP A 159 10.74 4.15 8.63
C TRP A 159 9.88 3.11 9.36
N ASN A 160 9.13 3.51 10.38
CA ASN A 160 8.22 2.62 11.12
C ASN A 160 7.07 3.41 11.79
N PRO A 161 5.80 2.96 11.68
CA PRO A 161 4.67 3.54 12.38
C PRO A 161 4.57 3.10 13.84
N VAL A 162 3.71 3.78 14.60
CA VAL A 162 3.25 3.30 15.91
C VAL A 162 2.40 2.05 15.72
N GLU A 163 2.52 1.08 16.63
CA GLU A 163 1.73 -0.15 16.61
C GLU A 163 0.23 0.17 16.54
N LYS A 164 -0.48 -0.44 15.58
CA LYS A 164 -1.92 -0.22 15.32
C LYS A 164 -2.30 1.24 15.03
N GLY A 165 -1.34 2.14 14.76
CA GLY A 165 -1.61 3.56 14.44
C GLY A 165 -2.12 3.79 13.01
N ILE A 166 -1.75 2.90 12.08
CA ILE A 166 -2.06 3.03 10.65
C ILE A 166 -2.63 1.74 10.05
N LYS A 167 -3.32 1.89 8.92
CA LYS A 167 -3.80 0.81 8.05
C LYS A 167 -3.20 1.01 6.65
N GLN A 168 -2.79 -0.08 6.02
CA GLN A 168 -2.28 -0.08 4.65
C GLN A 168 -3.34 -0.64 3.71
N THR A 169 -3.60 0.07 2.62
CA THR A 169 -4.56 -0.32 1.59
C THR A 169 -3.90 -0.20 0.23
N ARG A 170 -4.20 -1.13 -0.69
CA ARG A 170 -3.68 -1.04 -2.06
C ARG A 170 -4.30 0.15 -2.78
N ASP A 171 -3.48 1.07 -3.27
CA ASP A 171 -3.87 2.21 -4.10
C ASP A 171 -3.81 1.84 -5.58
N GLY A 172 -4.98 1.82 -6.23
CA GLY A 172 -5.13 1.56 -7.66
C GLY A 172 -5.31 2.82 -8.52
N SER A 173 -5.16 4.02 -7.96
CA SER A 173 -5.38 5.29 -8.67
C SER A 173 -4.50 5.45 -9.91
N ILE A 174 -3.29 4.88 -9.89
CA ILE A 174 -2.38 4.83 -11.03
C ILE A 174 -2.33 3.40 -11.56
N ARG A 175 -2.95 3.18 -12.74
CA ARG A 175 -3.18 1.85 -13.34
C ARG A 175 -1.93 0.97 -13.48
N PHE A 176 -0.74 1.57 -13.59
CA PHE A 176 0.52 0.86 -13.85
C PHE A 176 1.55 0.95 -12.72
N LEU A 177 1.32 1.78 -11.70
CA LEU A 177 2.19 1.91 -10.53
C LEU A 177 1.32 1.81 -9.27
N PRO A 178 0.90 0.59 -8.88
CA PRO A 178 0.16 0.41 -7.65
C PRO A 178 1.03 0.85 -6.47
N ARG A 179 0.53 1.79 -5.69
CA ARG A 179 1.15 2.22 -4.44
C ARG A 179 0.42 1.57 -3.27
N THR A 180 1.01 1.63 -2.09
CA THR A 180 0.32 1.24 -0.87
C THR A 180 -0.07 2.52 -0.12
N GLU A 181 -1.36 2.85 -0.13
CA GLU A 181 -1.92 3.96 0.63
C GLU A 181 -1.81 3.65 2.12
N VAL A 182 -1.48 4.67 2.90
CA VAL A 182 -1.45 4.63 4.35
C VAL A 182 -2.56 5.53 4.87
N ARG A 183 -3.44 4.94 5.70
CA ARG A 183 -4.56 5.62 6.35
C ARG A 183 -4.42 5.53 7.86
N CYS A 184 -5.05 6.46 8.57
CA CYS A 184 -5.23 6.35 10.02
C CYS A 184 -6.08 5.11 10.33
N SER A 185 -5.64 4.27 11.27
CA SER A 185 -6.40 3.07 11.66
C SER A 185 -7.74 3.38 12.34
N ARG A 186 -7.88 4.57 12.94
CA ARG A 186 -9.01 4.94 13.79
C ARG A 186 -10.13 5.68 13.06
N CYS A 187 -9.81 6.66 12.22
CA CYS A 187 -10.80 7.44 11.45
C CYS A 187 -10.73 7.20 9.94
N GLU A 188 -9.86 6.29 9.50
CA GLU A 188 -9.62 5.93 8.10
C GLU A 188 -9.20 7.09 7.18
N GLY A 189 -8.76 8.21 7.75
CA GLY A 189 -8.29 9.36 6.99
C GLY A 189 -6.99 9.06 6.25
N HIS A 190 -6.88 9.49 5.00
CA HIS A 190 -5.68 9.37 4.17
C HIS A 190 -4.50 10.15 4.75
N LEU A 191 -3.37 9.49 4.92
CA LEU A 191 -2.14 10.09 5.44
C LEU A 191 -1.09 10.25 4.33
N GLY A 192 -0.92 9.25 3.47
CA GLY A 192 0.06 9.25 2.38
C GLY A 192 0.31 7.86 1.84
N HIS A 193 1.56 7.52 1.53
CA HIS A 193 1.93 6.23 0.95
C HIS A 193 3.21 5.64 1.58
N VAL A 194 3.36 4.32 1.46
CA VAL A 194 4.59 3.62 1.84
C VAL A 194 5.32 3.08 0.62
N PHE A 195 6.65 3.14 0.66
CA PHE A 195 7.59 2.74 -0.38
C PHE A 195 8.69 1.84 0.19
N ASN A 196 9.35 1.05 -0.66
CA ASN A 196 10.41 0.09 -0.28
C ASN A 196 11.84 0.66 -0.45
N ASP A 197 12.00 1.98 -0.32
CA ASP A 197 13.25 2.73 -0.49
C ASP A 197 13.66 3.48 0.79
N GLY A 198 13.27 2.94 1.94
CA GLY A 198 13.63 3.50 3.24
C GLY A 198 14.96 2.99 3.80
N PRO A 199 15.41 3.56 4.92
CA PRO A 199 16.63 3.12 5.59
C PRO A 199 16.43 1.77 6.31
N PRO A 200 17.52 1.09 6.71
CA PRO A 200 17.46 0.04 7.73
C PRO A 200 16.81 0.58 9.03
N PRO A 201 16.14 -0.28 9.82
CA PRO A 201 16.08 -1.74 9.71
C PRO A 201 14.96 -2.27 8.81
N THR A 202 13.95 -1.46 8.48
CA THR A 202 12.76 -1.93 7.75
C THR A 202 12.92 -1.89 6.24
N GLY A 203 13.77 -0.99 5.72
CA GLY A 203 13.82 -0.69 4.29
C GLY A 203 12.57 0.03 3.77
N LEU A 204 11.68 0.47 4.67
CA LEU A 204 10.40 1.10 4.32
C LEU A 204 10.46 2.61 4.54
N ARG A 205 9.81 3.36 3.65
CA ARG A 205 9.62 4.80 3.79
C ARG A 205 8.13 5.12 3.74
N PHE A 206 7.60 5.50 4.89
CA PHE A 206 6.26 6.06 5.05
C PHE A 206 6.33 7.57 4.75
N CYS A 207 5.93 7.96 3.55
CA CYS A 207 5.93 9.33 3.06
C CYS A 207 4.55 9.96 3.27
N MET A 208 4.40 10.74 4.34
CA MET A 208 3.11 11.23 4.81
C MET A 208 2.93 12.71 4.50
N ASN A 209 1.70 13.14 4.21
CA ASN A 209 1.35 14.54 4.17
C ASN A 209 1.43 15.14 5.58
N GLY A 210 2.16 16.24 5.75
CA GLY A 210 2.26 16.93 7.03
C GLY A 210 0.94 17.55 7.47
N ALA A 211 0.15 18.14 6.56
CA ALA A 211 -1.19 18.65 6.88
C ALA A 211 -2.22 17.57 7.26
N ALA A 212 -1.90 16.27 7.08
CA ALA A 212 -2.71 15.17 7.62
C ALA A 212 -2.41 14.87 9.10
N MET A 213 -1.40 15.51 9.68
CA MET A 213 -0.90 15.23 11.02
C MET A 213 -0.74 16.51 11.86
N LYS A 214 -0.65 16.32 13.17
CA LYS A 214 -0.23 17.33 14.15
C LYS A 214 0.93 16.76 14.95
N PHE A 215 1.79 17.62 15.48
CA PHE A 215 2.91 17.19 16.33
C PHE A 215 2.62 17.53 17.79
N LYS A 216 2.79 16.55 18.68
CA LYS A 216 2.79 16.71 20.13
C LYS A 216 4.21 16.48 20.63
N ALA A 217 4.86 17.52 21.13
CA ALA A 217 6.16 17.37 21.78
C ALA A 217 6.00 16.53 23.04
N ASP A 218 7.00 15.69 23.34
CA ASP A 218 7.07 15.03 24.65
C ASP A 218 7.33 16.11 25.72
N GLU A 219 6.73 15.97 26.91
CA GLU A 219 7.02 16.89 28.02
C GLU A 219 8.48 16.69 28.48
N ALA A 220 9.17 17.80 28.76
CA ALA A 220 10.60 17.84 29.07
C ALA A 220 10.88 17.58 30.55
#